data_AF-A0A2V9FQ41-F1
#
_entry.id   AF-A0A2V9FQ41-F1
#
_cell.length_a   1.000
_cell.length_b   1.000
_cell.length_c   1.000
_cell.angle_alpha   90.00
_cell.angle_beta   90.00
_cell.angle_gamma   90.00
#
_symmetry.space_group_name_H-M   'P 1'
#
loop_
_entity.id
_entity.type
_entity.pdbx_description
1 polymer ?
#
loop_
_entity_poly.entity_id
_entity_poly.type
_entity_poly.pdbx_seq_one_letter_code
_entity_poly.pdbx_strand_id
1 'polypeptide(L)'
;MSSINRPRTVFIREDTRFPATLAIESEAFLPGWRVVKNLDRQALTREVEGANWNFFYLAGEMRATVLGRDRSGTLRRAVKCVLAKQEGQKFNSLEITRVISKRFFGIPFMSVTAHSRHIQQGVALVPAKDFALSISVTPNGEVAARQYAALISSS
;
A
#
# COMPACT_ATOMS: atom_id res chain seq x y z
N MET A 1 -4.52 6.51 22.05
CA MET A 1 -5.18 5.39 21.33
C MET A 1 -5.74 5.94 20.02
N SER A 2 -5.12 5.59 18.90
CA SER A 2 -5.41 6.10 17.56
C SER A 2 -6.83 5.75 17.12
N SER A 3 -7.51 6.70 16.48
CA SER A 3 -8.90 6.60 16.04
C SER A 3 -9.08 5.70 14.80
N ILE A 4 -8.65 4.43 14.86
CA ILE A 4 -8.72 3.43 13.78
C ILE A 4 -10.17 3.06 13.41
N ASN A 5 -11.15 3.49 14.22
CA ASN A 5 -12.57 3.24 13.99
C ASN A 5 -13.23 4.20 12.98
N ARG A 6 -12.46 5.01 12.24
CA ARG A 6 -13.01 5.96 11.28
C ARG A 6 -13.12 5.33 9.89
N PRO A 7 -14.22 5.54 9.15
CA PRO A 7 -14.21 5.29 7.71
C PRO A 7 -13.12 6.12 7.04
N ARG A 8 -12.53 5.59 5.96
CA ARG A 8 -11.35 6.10 5.22
C ARG A 8 -9.99 5.87 5.88
N THR A 9 -9.90 4.92 6.80
CA THR A 9 -8.59 4.45 7.28
C THR A 9 -7.87 3.65 6.21
N VAL A 10 -6.60 3.96 5.98
CA VAL A 10 -5.73 3.28 5.03
C VAL A 10 -4.73 2.39 5.77
N PHE A 11 -4.62 1.16 5.30
CA PHE A 11 -3.63 0.17 5.71
C PHE A 11 -2.63 -0.01 4.59
N ILE A 12 -1.39 -0.32 4.96
CA ILE A 12 -0.25 -0.44 4.06
C ILE A 12 0.54 -1.66 4.51
N ARG A 13 1.02 -2.47 3.56
CA ARG A 13 1.91 -3.59 3.89
C ARG A 13 3.25 -3.08 4.36
N GLU A 14 3.85 -3.77 5.32
CA GLU A 14 5.17 -3.42 5.89
C GLU A 14 6.31 -3.41 4.85
N ASP A 15 6.19 -4.24 3.81
CA ASP A 15 7.15 -4.33 2.70
C ASP A 15 6.92 -3.30 1.58
N THR A 16 5.92 -2.41 1.75
CA THR A 16 5.64 -1.36 0.76
C THR A 16 6.78 -0.34 0.76
N ARG A 17 7.44 -0.21 -0.40
CA ARG A 17 8.46 0.80 -0.60
C ARG A 17 7.80 2.18 -0.61
N PHE A 18 8.45 3.15 0.02
CA PHE A 18 8.05 4.55 -0.02
C PHE A 18 9.23 5.42 -0.47
N PRO A 19 8.96 6.60 -1.05
CA PRO A 19 9.98 7.62 -1.18
C PRO A 19 10.50 7.98 0.21
N ALA A 20 11.82 8.11 0.37
CA ALA A 20 12.45 8.49 1.64
C ALA A 20 11.99 9.87 2.15
N THR A 21 11.47 10.71 1.27
CA THR A 21 10.90 12.02 1.58
C THR A 21 9.50 11.95 2.20
N LEU A 22 8.83 10.80 2.12
CA LEU A 22 7.45 10.62 2.57
C LEU A 22 7.40 10.15 4.02
N ALA A 23 7.27 11.08 4.97
CA ALA A 23 7.13 10.76 6.38
C ALA A 23 5.70 10.29 6.72
N ILE A 24 5.37 9.03 6.39
CA ILE A 24 4.11 8.40 6.80
C ILE A 24 4.25 7.86 8.22
N GLU A 25 3.56 8.49 9.18
CA GLU A 25 3.41 7.90 10.51
C GLU A 25 2.41 6.76 10.44
N SER A 26 2.89 5.56 10.72
CA SER A 26 2.07 4.36 10.74
C SER A 26 2.37 3.50 11.96
N GLU A 27 1.39 2.74 12.44
CA GLU A 27 1.57 1.77 13.52
C GLU A 27 1.29 0.35 13.03
N ALA A 28 1.95 -0.63 13.64
CA ALA A 28 1.63 -2.03 13.41
C ALA A 28 0.18 -2.32 13.85
N PHE A 29 -0.58 -2.99 12.98
CA PHE A 29 -1.98 -3.34 13.25
C PHE A 29 -2.19 -4.86 13.20
N LEU A 30 -1.74 -5.49 12.12
CA LEU A 30 -1.71 -6.93 11.91
C LEU A 30 -0.31 -7.33 11.42
N PRO A 31 0.11 -8.59 11.56
CA PRO A 31 1.40 -9.03 11.02
C PRO A 31 1.52 -8.68 9.53
N GLY A 32 2.58 -7.95 9.14
CA GLY A 32 2.79 -7.50 7.77
C GLY A 32 1.94 -6.29 7.34
N TRP A 33 1.13 -5.71 8.22
CA TRP A 33 0.20 -4.61 7.91
C TRP A 33 0.23 -3.51 8.97
N ARG A 34 0.48 -2.29 8.50
CA ARG A 34 0.47 -1.07 9.28
C ARG A 34 -0.73 -0.21 8.92
N VAL A 35 -1.20 0.59 9.88
CA VAL A 35 -2.26 1.57 9.67
C VAL A 35 -1.68 2.98 9.70
N VAL A 36 -2.11 3.82 8.75
CA VAL A 36 -1.69 5.23 8.66
C VAL A 36 -2.42 6.05 9.72
N LYS A 37 -1.68 6.89 10.46
CA LYS A 37 -2.22 7.72 11.54
C LYS A 37 -2.36 9.20 11.20
N ASN A 38 -1.33 9.75 10.58
CA ASN A 38 -1.16 11.20 10.43
C ASN A 38 -1.85 11.76 9.18
N LEU A 39 -2.12 10.92 8.18
CA LEU A 39 -2.69 11.33 6.90
C LEU A 39 -4.07 10.70 6.70
N ASP A 40 -5.04 11.52 6.30
CA ASP A 40 -6.28 11.00 5.73
C ASP A 40 -6.04 10.51 4.28
N ARG A 41 -7.04 9.88 3.69
CA ARG A 41 -6.96 9.37 2.31
C ARG A 41 -6.53 10.44 1.30
N GLN A 42 -7.05 11.66 1.41
CA GLN A 42 -6.78 12.72 0.42
C GLN A 42 -5.37 13.28 0.60
N ALA A 43 -4.95 13.52 1.83
CA ALA A 43 -3.61 13.95 2.17
C ALA A 43 -2.59 12.87 1.74
N LEU A 44 -2.86 11.60 2.03
CA LEU A 44 -2.02 10.49 1.56
C LEU A 44 -1.92 10.45 0.04
N THR A 45 -3.03 10.63 -0.68
CA THR A 45 -3.01 10.71 -2.15
C THR A 45 -2.10 11.85 -2.63
N ARG A 46 -2.25 13.05 -2.08
CA ARG A 46 -1.43 14.22 -2.48
C ARG A 46 0.05 14.04 -2.21
N GLU A 47 0.39 13.48 -1.06
CA GLU A 47 1.77 13.21 -0.66
C GLU A 47 2.41 12.15 -1.57
N VAL A 48 1.68 11.07 -1.87
CA VAL A 48 2.13 10.02 -2.79
C VAL A 48 2.29 10.57 -4.21
N GLU A 49 1.31 11.31 -4.72
CA GLU A 49 1.35 11.93 -6.04
C GLU A 49 2.46 12.99 -6.16
N GLY A 50 2.64 13.82 -5.13
CA GLY A 50 3.71 14.83 -5.05
C GLY A 50 5.11 14.22 -5.07
N ALA A 51 5.24 12.96 -4.67
CA ALA A 51 6.50 12.21 -4.74
C ALA A 51 6.69 11.43 -6.07
N ASN A 52 5.86 11.64 -7.09
CA ASN A 52 5.81 10.88 -8.35
C ASN A 52 5.43 9.40 -8.18
N TRP A 53 4.65 9.09 -7.14
CA TRP A 53 4.04 7.78 -6.92
C TRP A 53 2.54 7.86 -7.18
N ASN A 54 1.90 6.71 -7.35
CA ASN A 54 0.48 6.63 -7.61
C ASN A 54 -0.21 5.77 -6.55
N PHE A 55 -1.40 6.19 -6.13
CA PHE A 55 -2.27 5.45 -5.21
C PHE A 55 -3.51 4.92 -5.93
N PHE A 56 -3.34 3.80 -6.64
CA PHE A 56 -4.35 3.20 -7.49
C PHE A 56 -5.48 2.56 -6.70
N TYR A 57 -6.71 2.75 -7.17
CA TYR A 57 -7.85 1.95 -6.76
C TYR A 57 -7.90 0.65 -7.58
N LEU A 58 -7.92 -0.50 -6.90
CA LEU A 58 -8.13 -1.79 -7.54
C LEU A 58 -9.60 -2.17 -7.36
N ALA A 59 -10.27 -2.51 -8.46
CA ALA A 59 -11.68 -2.89 -8.43
C ALA A 59 -11.93 -4.13 -7.56
N GLY A 60 -13.12 -4.21 -6.96
CA GLY A 60 -13.52 -5.28 -6.05
C GLY A 60 -13.79 -4.76 -4.64
N GLU A 61 -15.07 -4.71 -4.25
CA GLU A 61 -15.44 -4.47 -2.86
C GLU A 61 -15.18 -5.73 -2.04
N MET A 62 -14.47 -5.58 -0.92
CA MET A 62 -14.22 -6.64 0.03
C MET A 62 -15.05 -6.39 1.28
N ARG A 63 -15.77 -7.42 1.75
CA ARG A 63 -16.60 -7.31 2.95
C ARG A 63 -16.39 -8.48 3.90
N ALA A 64 -16.30 -8.20 5.19
CA ALA A 64 -16.37 -9.22 6.24
C ALA A 64 -17.29 -8.78 7.37
N THR A 65 -18.08 -9.73 7.86
CA THR A 65 -18.92 -9.57 9.05
C THR A 65 -18.41 -10.52 10.13
N VAL A 66 -18.20 -9.99 11.33
CA VAL A 66 -17.71 -10.75 12.48
C VAL A 66 -18.54 -10.42 13.72
N LEU A 67 -18.68 -11.39 14.61
CA LEU A 67 -19.34 -11.20 15.90
C LEU A 67 -18.32 -10.79 16.96
N GLY A 68 -18.73 -9.95 17.91
CA GLY A 68 -17.88 -9.60 19.05
C GLY A 68 -18.38 -8.41 19.85
N ARG A 69 -18.04 -8.40 21.14
CA ARG A 69 -18.42 -7.33 22.09
C ARG A 69 -17.37 -6.22 22.16
N ASP A 70 -16.09 -6.60 22.15
CA ASP A 70 -14.99 -5.63 22.14
C ASP A 70 -14.85 -5.01 20.75
N ARG A 71 -15.01 -3.69 20.65
CA ARG A 71 -14.97 -2.96 19.39
C ARG A 71 -13.63 -3.12 18.68
N SER A 72 -12.52 -2.97 19.40
CA SER A 72 -11.18 -2.93 18.81
C SER A 72 -10.73 -4.30 18.32
N GLY A 73 -10.91 -5.34 19.13
CA GLY A 73 -10.64 -6.72 18.77
C GLY A 73 -11.56 -7.23 17.65
N THR A 74 -12.83 -6.83 17.67
CA THR A 74 -13.78 -7.17 16.60
C THR A 74 -13.38 -6.52 15.28
N LEU A 75 -12.96 -5.24 15.29
CA LEU A 75 -12.44 -4.57 14.10
C LEU A 75 -11.19 -5.28 13.56
N ARG A 76 -10.22 -5.59 14.42
CA ARG A 76 -9.00 -6.30 14.03
C ARG A 76 -9.30 -7.66 13.41
N ARG A 77 -10.26 -8.39 13.98
CA ARG A 77 -10.74 -9.66 13.43
C ARG A 77 -11.45 -9.47 12.08
N ALA A 78 -12.29 -8.45 11.94
CA ALA A 78 -12.96 -8.13 10.69
C ALA A 78 -11.96 -7.84 9.56
N VAL A 79 -10.97 -7.00 9.83
CA VAL A 79 -9.91 -6.65 8.88
C VAL A 79 -9.06 -7.86 8.52
N LYS A 80 -8.71 -8.71 9.51
CA LYS A 80 -8.03 -9.98 9.24
C LYS A 80 -8.83 -10.88 8.30
N CYS A 81 -10.15 -10.98 8.50
CA CYS A 81 -11.04 -11.74 7.62
C CYS A 81 -11.14 -11.12 6.22
N VAL A 82 -11.15 -9.79 6.10
CA VAL A 82 -11.11 -9.08 4.80
C VAL A 82 -9.83 -9.43 4.07
N LEU A 83 -8.67 -9.34 4.71
CA LEU A 83 -7.36 -9.64 4.11
C LEU A 83 -7.21 -11.11 3.70
N ALA A 84 -7.64 -12.04 4.56
CA ALA A 84 -7.57 -13.49 4.28
C ALA A 84 -8.39 -13.90 3.04
N LYS A 85 -9.50 -13.19 2.75
CA LYS A 85 -10.30 -13.44 1.54
C LYS A 85 -9.59 -13.10 0.23
N GLN A 86 -8.51 -12.32 0.27
CA GLN A 86 -7.71 -11.95 -0.89
C GLN A 86 -6.28 -12.47 -0.83
N GLU A 87 -6.06 -13.52 -0.06
CA GLU A 87 -4.78 -14.23 -0.05
C GLU A 87 -4.49 -14.74 -1.48
N GLY A 88 -3.48 -14.16 -2.13
CA GLY A 88 -3.13 -14.42 -3.54
C GLY A 88 -3.24 -13.20 -4.48
N GLN A 89 -3.98 -12.15 -4.11
CA GLN A 89 -4.00 -10.91 -4.89
C GLN A 89 -2.84 -9.98 -4.50
N LYS A 90 -2.17 -9.40 -5.51
CA LYS A 90 -1.01 -8.51 -5.31
C LYS A 90 -1.47 -7.06 -5.07
N PHE A 91 -1.87 -6.76 -3.84
CA PHE A 91 -2.09 -5.39 -3.38
C PHE A 91 -1.20 -5.10 -2.17
N ASN A 92 -0.82 -3.84 -2.02
CA ASN A 92 0.04 -3.37 -0.93
C ASN A 92 -0.63 -2.35 -0.02
N SER A 93 -1.86 -1.93 -0.37
CA SER A 93 -2.64 -1.05 0.47
C SER A 93 -4.12 -1.44 0.47
N LEU A 94 -4.81 -1.17 1.58
CA LEU A 94 -6.22 -1.46 1.78
C LEU A 94 -6.89 -0.23 2.38
N GLU A 95 -7.97 0.24 1.77
CA GLU A 95 -8.77 1.35 2.30
C GLU A 95 -10.08 0.82 2.89
N ILE A 96 -10.32 1.05 4.18
CA ILE A 96 -11.63 0.78 4.79
C ILE A 96 -12.55 1.95 4.47
N THR A 97 -13.60 1.71 3.69
CA THR A 97 -14.59 2.75 3.35
C THR A 97 -15.77 2.76 4.29
N ARG A 98 -16.11 1.61 4.90
CA ARG A 98 -17.27 1.51 5.79
C ARG A 98 -17.02 0.57 6.95
N VAL A 99 -17.40 1.01 8.14
CA VAL A 99 -17.49 0.18 9.34
C VAL A 99 -18.89 0.31 9.91
N ILE A 100 -19.62 -0.80 9.97
CA ILE A 100 -20.97 -0.87 10.55
C ILE A 100 -20.89 -1.71 11.81
N SER A 101 -21.35 -1.17 12.94
CA SER A 101 -21.50 -1.93 14.19
C SER A 101 -22.98 -1.99 14.55
N LYS A 102 -23.52 -3.19 14.71
CA LYS A 102 -24.96 -3.42 14.98
C LYS A 102 -25.15 -4.60 15.94
N ARG A 103 -26.40 -4.81 16.37
CA ARG A 103 -26.79 -5.92 17.23
C ARG A 103 -28.01 -6.61 16.62
N PHE A 104 -28.00 -7.93 16.51
CA PHE A 104 -29.13 -8.74 16.05
C PHE A 104 -29.44 -9.80 17.11
N PHE A 105 -30.69 -9.85 17.60
CA PHE A 105 -31.11 -10.69 18.75
C PHE A 105 -30.17 -10.61 19.96
N GLY A 106 -29.71 -9.41 20.32
CA GLY A 106 -28.80 -9.26 21.46
C GLY A 106 -27.34 -9.68 21.18
N ILE A 107 -27.01 -10.10 19.96
CA ILE A 107 -25.64 -10.48 19.58
C ILE A 107 -24.98 -9.32 18.81
N PRO A 108 -23.90 -8.72 19.33
CA PRO A 108 -23.20 -7.63 18.66
C PRO A 108 -22.34 -8.17 17.50
N PHE A 109 -22.37 -7.45 16.38
CA PHE A 109 -21.60 -7.74 15.19
C PHE A 109 -21.05 -6.47 14.53
N MET A 110 -19.97 -6.64 13.79
CA MET A 110 -19.33 -5.61 12.99
C MET A 110 -19.19 -6.09 11.55
N SER A 111 -19.58 -5.24 10.60
CA SER A 111 -19.32 -5.42 9.17
C SER A 111 -18.33 -4.36 8.71
N VAL A 112 -17.24 -4.80 8.09
CA VAL A 112 -16.23 -3.94 7.49
C VAL A 112 -16.29 -4.10 5.98
N THR A 113 -16.32 -2.97 5.27
CA THR A 113 -16.16 -2.89 3.82
C THR A 113 -14.84 -2.19 3.52
N ALA A 114 -14.07 -2.77 2.63
CA ALA A 114 -12.78 -2.26 2.21
C ALA A 114 -12.56 -2.41 0.70
N HIS A 115 -11.61 -1.66 0.19
CA HIS A 115 -11.18 -1.74 -1.20
C HIS A 115 -9.66 -1.91 -1.26
N SER A 116 -9.22 -2.79 -2.14
CA SER A 116 -7.81 -2.96 -2.47
C SER A 116 -7.28 -1.72 -3.17
N ARG A 117 -6.07 -1.32 -2.78
CA ARG A 117 -5.34 -0.21 -3.35
C ARG A 117 -3.91 -0.64 -3.65
N HIS A 118 -3.26 0.06 -4.58
CA HIS A 118 -1.87 -0.20 -4.90
C HIS A 118 -1.06 1.10 -4.93
N ILE A 119 0.03 1.13 -4.16
CA ILE A 119 1.00 2.23 -4.09
C ILE A 119 2.22 1.82 -4.91
N GLN A 120 2.56 2.54 -5.97
CA GLN A 120 3.75 2.24 -6.77
C GLN A 120 4.31 3.50 -7.43
N GLN A 121 5.59 3.43 -7.80
CA GLN A 121 6.24 4.47 -8.59
C GLN A 121 5.84 4.32 -10.06
N GLY A 122 5.41 5.42 -10.70
CA GLY A 122 5.01 5.42 -12.11
C GLY A 122 3.56 4.99 -12.38
N VAL A 123 3.12 5.19 -13.63
CA VAL A 123 1.70 5.20 -14.04
C VAL A 123 1.17 3.82 -14.44
N ALA A 124 2.03 2.83 -14.67
CA ALA A 124 1.62 1.52 -15.20
C ALA A 124 1.33 0.51 -14.09
N LEU A 125 0.09 0.02 -13.98
CA LEU A 125 -0.24 -1.17 -13.19
C LEU A 125 0.45 -2.37 -13.82
N VAL A 126 1.51 -2.89 -13.19
CA VAL A 126 2.20 -4.08 -13.67
C VAL A 126 1.37 -5.31 -13.28
N PRO A 127 0.87 -6.12 -14.24
CA PRO A 127 0.16 -7.34 -13.93
C PRO A 127 0.99 -8.28 -13.05
N ALA A 128 0.32 -9.06 -12.20
CA ALA A 128 0.98 -9.96 -11.25
C ALA A 128 1.94 -10.99 -11.89
N LYS A 129 1.82 -11.24 -13.20
CA LYS A 129 2.68 -12.16 -13.95
C LYS A 129 4.09 -11.61 -14.25
N ASP A 130 4.30 -10.29 -14.23
CA ASP A 130 5.54 -9.70 -14.76
C ASP A 130 6.59 -9.35 -13.69
N PHE A 131 6.27 -9.56 -12.40
CA PHE A 131 7.20 -9.33 -11.29
C PHE A 131 8.45 -10.21 -11.30
N ALA A 132 8.46 -11.31 -12.06
CA ALA A 132 9.61 -12.21 -12.12
C ALA A 132 10.77 -11.67 -12.98
N LEU A 133 10.58 -10.60 -13.75
CA LEU A 133 11.56 -10.14 -14.74
C LEU A 133 12.26 -8.81 -14.39
N SER A 134 11.88 -8.09 -13.34
CA SER A 134 12.50 -6.77 -13.05
C SER A 134 13.71 -6.81 -12.11
N ILE A 135 14.12 -7.99 -11.63
CA ILE A 135 15.36 -8.13 -10.84
C ILE A 135 16.55 -8.38 -11.78
N SER A 136 16.82 -7.46 -12.70
CA SER A 136 18.13 -7.37 -13.38
C SER A 136 18.27 -6.06 -14.15
N VAL A 137 18.26 -4.92 -13.46
CA VAL A 137 18.91 -3.71 -13.99
C VAL A 137 19.72 -3.06 -12.86
N THR A 138 21.00 -3.41 -12.80
CA THR A 138 22.05 -2.74 -12.04
C THR A 138 22.30 -1.31 -12.58
N PRO A 139 22.52 -0.30 -11.73
CA PRO A 139 22.94 1.03 -12.15
C PRO A 139 24.47 1.23 -12.06
N ASN A 140 25.10 1.72 -13.14
CA ASN A 140 26.36 2.50 -13.21
C ASN A 140 26.66 2.69 -14.72
N GLY A 141 26.82 3.88 -15.34
CA GLY A 141 27.48 5.13 -14.92
C GLY A 141 28.99 4.92 -14.89
N GLU A 142 29.91 5.57 -15.61
CA GLU A 142 29.93 6.71 -16.53
C GLU A 142 31.36 6.77 -17.14
N VAL A 143 31.46 7.05 -18.44
CA VAL A 143 32.47 7.80 -19.25
C VAL A 143 33.93 8.03 -18.76
N ALA A 144 34.93 7.68 -19.60
CA ALA A 144 36.16 8.44 -19.98
C ALA A 144 37.12 7.46 -20.73
N ALA A 145 37.94 7.78 -21.74
CA ALA A 145 38.62 9.02 -22.11
C ALA A 145 38.95 9.04 -23.63
N ARG A 146 39.20 10.26 -24.12
CA ARG A 146 39.46 10.63 -25.51
C ARG A 146 40.85 10.19 -25.99
N GLN A 147 40.94 9.75 -27.25
CA GLN A 147 42.21 9.63 -27.98
C GLN A 147 42.51 10.94 -28.72
N TYR A 148 43.64 11.56 -28.39
CA TYR A 148 44.35 12.51 -29.24
C TYR A 148 45.86 12.24 -29.17
N ALA A 149 46.51 12.50 -30.30
CA ALA A 149 47.95 12.58 -30.57
C ALA A 149 48.70 11.29 -30.92
N ALA A 150 48.86 11.08 -32.22
CA ALA A 150 50.19 11.01 -32.84
C ALA A 150 50.08 11.35 -34.35
N LEU A 151 50.30 12.62 -34.68
CA LEU A 151 50.74 13.07 -36.00
C LEU A 151 52.26 13.11 -35.95
N ILE A 152 53.00 12.27 -36.68
CA ILE A 152 54.29 12.67 -37.28
C ILE A 152 54.49 11.93 -38.62
N SER A 153 54.38 12.73 -39.68
CA SER A 153 55.13 12.79 -40.93
C SER A 153 55.24 11.60 -41.89
N SER A 154 54.74 11.87 -43.10
CA SER A 154 55.12 11.36 -44.40
C SER A 154 56.63 11.37 -44.66
N SER A 155 57.13 10.33 -45.33
CA SER A 155 58.06 10.35 -46.48
C SER A 155 58.09 8.96 -47.10
#